data_AF-Q7ZT38-F1
#
_entry.id   AF-Q7ZT38-F1
#
_cell.length_a   1.000
_cell.length_b   1.000
_cell.length_c   1.000
_cell.angle_alpha   90.00
_cell.angle_beta   90.00
_cell.angle_gamma   90.00
#
_symmetry.space_group_name_H-M   'P 1'
#
loop_
_entity.id
_entity.type
_entity.pdbx_description
1 polymer ?
#
loop_
_entity_poly.entity_id
_entity_poly.type
_entity_poly.pdbx_seq_one_letter_code
_entity_poly.pdbx_strand_id
1 'polypeptide(L)'
;WRRKAVLPPAPPAESVTHRDTGAPQGLLTFVTGKMAITADSTGKMGFLILRMAFRFAFMVVNNMVAITSYVLYLIALQPVRVIDRKLFWYIEGVMFKWLLAMVASWGWAAGYTVVEWGDNVHSISEDEAVMLVNHQSTGDVCTLMMCLQDKGTVVRQMMWLMDHIFKYTNFGIVSLVHGDFFIRQGKAYRDQQLVLLKDHLEKYYRSRDRKWIILFPEGGFLRKRRETSQLYAKKNSLPHLTHVTLPRLGATQVILNTLLAQQQNGTPTAGITEVKERKQKGLQWVIDATIGYPNAHPIDIQTWILGYRQPTVTHVYYRIYPIKDVPMETEALTDWLYKRFVEKEDLLAHFYETGAFPPLKGQSKTSSRQMTLSNTWLFLVQSLAFLSGYMWYCLLQYFYQSLF
;
A
#
# COMPACT_ATOMS: atom_id res chain seq x y z
N TRP A 1 -34.91 10.17 -44.74
CA TRP A 1 -35.13 9.02 -45.62
C TRP A 1 -33.88 8.14 -45.64
N ARG A 2 -33.87 7.11 -44.78
CA ARG A 2 -32.74 6.18 -44.58
C ARG A 2 -32.69 5.20 -45.76
N ARG A 3 -31.55 5.06 -46.44
CA ARG A 3 -31.28 3.90 -47.31
C ARG A 3 -30.62 2.81 -46.46
N LYS A 4 -31.32 1.68 -46.32
CA LYS A 4 -30.81 0.43 -45.74
C LYS A 4 -29.81 -0.20 -46.72
N ALA A 5 -28.61 -0.52 -46.26
CA ALA A 5 -27.69 -1.40 -46.96
C ALA A 5 -28.15 -2.85 -46.77
N VAL A 6 -28.28 -3.58 -47.88
CA VAL A 6 -28.65 -5.01 -47.93
C VAL A 6 -27.37 -5.80 -48.13
N LEU A 7 -27.09 -6.74 -47.22
CA LEU A 7 -25.98 -7.71 -47.33
C LEU A 7 -26.38 -8.87 -48.25
N PRO A 8 -25.46 -9.42 -49.06
CA PRO A 8 -25.72 -10.57 -49.93
C PRO A 8 -25.79 -11.90 -49.16
N PRO A 9 -26.48 -12.93 -49.70
CA PRO A 9 -26.67 -14.22 -49.03
C PRO A 9 -25.41 -15.10 -49.06
N ALA A 10 -25.28 -15.96 -48.04
CA ALA A 10 -24.19 -16.93 -47.91
C ALA A 10 -24.34 -18.12 -48.89
N PRO A 11 -23.22 -18.70 -49.37
CA PRO A 11 -23.24 -19.85 -50.27
C PRO A 11 -23.59 -21.17 -49.55
N PRO A 12 -24.14 -22.17 -50.28
CA PRO A 12 -24.65 -23.40 -49.69
C PRO A 12 -23.55 -24.41 -49.33
N ALA A 13 -23.85 -25.25 -48.34
CA ALA A 13 -22.98 -26.28 -47.79
C ALA A 13 -22.77 -27.46 -48.75
N GLU A 14 -21.52 -27.84 -48.99
CA GLU A 14 -21.16 -29.06 -49.71
C GLU A 14 -21.17 -30.28 -48.78
N SER A 15 -21.95 -31.28 -49.20
CA SER A 15 -22.02 -32.63 -48.68
C SER A 15 -20.86 -33.48 -49.21
N VAL A 16 -20.11 -34.15 -48.34
CA VAL A 16 -19.24 -35.27 -48.73
C VAL A 16 -19.70 -36.53 -48.01
N THR A 17 -20.00 -37.54 -48.82
CA THR A 17 -20.54 -38.85 -48.48
C THR A 17 -19.46 -39.84 -48.03
N HIS A 18 -19.95 -40.85 -47.30
CA HIS A 18 -19.29 -41.97 -46.64
C HIS A 18 -18.28 -42.77 -47.46
N ARG A 19 -17.23 -43.25 -46.78
CA ARG A 19 -16.71 -44.62 -46.97
C ARG A 19 -16.70 -45.36 -45.65
N ASP A 20 -17.51 -46.43 -45.62
CA ASP A 20 -17.56 -47.45 -44.59
C ASP A 20 -16.31 -48.32 -44.61
N THR A 21 -15.75 -48.60 -43.43
CA THR A 21 -15.21 -49.93 -43.08
C THR A 21 -15.25 -50.15 -41.57
N GLY A 22 -16.13 -51.06 -41.11
CA GLY A 22 -15.90 -51.93 -39.96
C GLY A 22 -16.24 -51.42 -38.55
N ALA A 23 -17.42 -51.79 -38.04
CA ALA A 23 -17.74 -51.77 -36.61
C ALA A 23 -16.98 -52.88 -35.84
N PRO A 24 -16.91 -52.80 -34.49
CA PRO A 24 -17.91 -53.53 -33.73
C PRO A 24 -18.53 -52.74 -32.55
N GLN A 25 -19.85 -52.96 -32.46
CA GLN A 25 -20.79 -52.87 -31.35
C GLN A 25 -20.28 -52.52 -29.94
N GLY A 26 -20.98 -51.54 -29.34
CA GLY A 26 -21.50 -51.64 -27.97
C GLY A 26 -20.66 -51.00 -26.87
N LEU A 27 -21.10 -49.84 -26.37
CA LEU A 27 -21.59 -49.66 -24.98
C LEU A 27 -21.86 -48.17 -24.74
N LEU A 28 -23.15 -47.80 -24.62
CA LEU A 28 -23.56 -46.55 -23.99
C LEU A 28 -23.03 -46.53 -22.55
N THR A 29 -22.01 -45.72 -22.27
CA THR A 29 -21.59 -45.40 -20.90
C THR A 29 -21.67 -43.89 -20.70
N PHE A 30 -22.68 -43.49 -19.93
CA PHE A 30 -22.73 -42.20 -19.25
C PHE A 30 -21.54 -42.11 -18.30
N VAL A 31 -20.46 -41.43 -18.71
CA VAL A 31 -19.38 -41.09 -17.79
C VAL A 31 -19.77 -39.79 -17.08
N THR A 32 -20.29 -39.96 -15.86
CA THR A 32 -20.25 -38.94 -14.83
C THR A 32 -18.78 -38.62 -14.54
N GLY A 33 -18.33 -37.44 -14.95
CA GLY A 33 -16.95 -36.97 -14.73
C GLY A 33 -16.67 -36.75 -13.24
N LYS A 34 -16.32 -37.81 -12.51
CA LYS A 34 -15.57 -37.68 -11.26
C LYS A 34 -14.18 -37.19 -11.61
N MET A 35 -13.84 -35.98 -11.17
CA MET A 35 -12.50 -35.42 -11.24
C MET A 35 -11.54 -36.40 -10.53
N ALA A 36 -10.76 -37.17 -11.29
CA ALA A 36 -9.72 -38.03 -10.76
C ALA A 36 -8.58 -37.13 -10.27
N ILE A 37 -8.60 -36.77 -8.98
CA ILE A 37 -7.47 -36.13 -8.33
C ILE A 37 -6.38 -37.19 -8.20
N THR A 38 -5.34 -37.07 -9.02
CA THR A 38 -4.18 -37.98 -8.98
C THR A 38 -3.47 -37.86 -7.62
N ALA A 39 -2.88 -38.95 -7.11
CA ALA A 39 -2.18 -38.93 -5.82
C ALA A 39 -1.09 -37.85 -5.73
N ASP A 40 -0.44 -37.53 -6.85
CA ASP A 40 0.52 -36.42 -6.98
C ASP A 40 -0.15 -35.03 -6.83
N SER A 41 -1.36 -34.85 -7.39
CA SER A 41 -2.16 -33.64 -7.18
C SER A 41 -2.64 -33.50 -5.73
N THR A 42 -3.05 -34.61 -5.10
CA THR A 42 -3.41 -34.65 -3.68
C THR A 42 -2.23 -34.32 -2.77
N GLY A 43 -1.04 -34.87 -3.05
CA GLY A 43 0.18 -34.58 -2.29
C GLY A 43 0.63 -33.13 -2.41
N LYS A 44 0.59 -32.55 -3.62
CA LYS A 44 0.90 -31.13 -3.85
C LYS A 44 -0.10 -30.20 -3.16
N MET A 45 -1.39 -30.53 -3.19
CA MET A 45 -2.42 -29.79 -2.48
C MET A 45 -2.23 -29.86 -0.96
N GLY A 46 -1.94 -31.04 -0.42
CA GLY A 46 -1.66 -31.23 1.01
C GLY A 46 -0.46 -30.43 1.50
N PHE A 47 0.64 -30.43 0.73
CA PHE A 47 1.82 -29.62 1.01
C PHE A 47 1.51 -28.12 0.99
N LEU A 48 0.74 -27.65 0.00
CA LEU A 48 0.33 -26.25 -0.08
C LEU A 48 -0.50 -25.83 1.15
N ILE A 49 -1.47 -26.66 1.56
CA ILE A 49 -2.30 -26.41 2.74
C ILE A 49 -1.44 -26.33 4.00
N LEU A 50 -0.51 -27.27 4.19
CA LEU A 50 0.39 -27.27 5.34
C LEU A 50 1.27 -26.02 5.36
N ARG A 51 1.82 -25.61 4.21
CA ARG A 51 2.62 -24.39 4.08
C ARG A 51 1.79 -23.15 4.42
N MET A 52 0.55 -23.06 3.92
CA MET A 52 -0.36 -21.95 4.25
C MET A 52 -0.66 -21.91 5.75
N ALA A 53 -0.94 -23.06 6.37
CA ALA A 53 -1.22 -23.17 7.80
C ALA A 53 -0.01 -22.73 8.65
N PHE A 54 1.20 -23.19 8.31
CA PHE A 54 2.43 -22.78 8.99
C PHE A 54 2.67 -21.27 8.89
N ARG A 55 2.51 -20.69 7.70
CA ARG A 55 2.68 -19.25 7.48
C ARG A 55 1.63 -18.42 8.22
N PHE A 56 0.38 -18.89 8.24
CA PHE A 56 -0.68 -18.26 9.00
C PHE A 56 -0.39 -18.31 10.50
N ALA A 57 -0.02 -19.47 11.03
CA ALA A 57 0.35 -19.64 12.44
C ALA A 57 1.54 -18.75 12.81
N PHE A 58 2.58 -18.70 11.97
CA PHE A 58 3.72 -17.80 12.14
C PHE A 58 3.26 -16.34 12.20
N MET A 59 2.42 -15.88 11.27
CA MET A 59 1.89 -14.52 11.27
C MET A 59 1.08 -14.21 12.54
N VAL A 60 0.24 -15.14 13.01
CA VAL A 60 -0.55 -14.97 14.25
C VAL A 60 0.36 -14.81 15.45
N VAL A 61 1.29 -15.75 15.67
CA VAL A 61 2.23 -15.69 16.79
C VAL A 61 3.09 -14.44 16.71
N ASN A 62 3.56 -14.10 15.50
CA ASN A 62 4.39 -12.92 15.27
C ASN A 62 3.65 -11.62 15.66
N ASN A 63 2.39 -11.46 15.26
CA ASN A 63 1.58 -10.32 15.67
C ASN A 63 1.31 -10.31 17.18
N MET A 64 1.03 -11.47 17.80
CA MET A 64 0.79 -11.57 19.23
C MET A 64 2.00 -11.11 20.04
N VAL A 65 3.22 -11.52 19.66
CA VAL A 65 4.42 -11.11 20.39
C VAL A 65 4.82 -9.68 20.06
N ALA A 66 4.81 -9.28 18.77
CA ALA A 66 5.33 -8.00 18.34
C ALA A 66 4.42 -6.83 18.76
N ILE A 67 3.10 -6.94 18.56
CA ILE A 67 2.16 -5.85 18.86
C ILE A 67 2.00 -5.69 20.36
N THR A 68 1.88 -6.79 21.11
CA THR A 68 1.84 -6.75 22.58
C THR A 68 3.10 -6.10 23.13
N SER A 69 4.28 -6.54 22.67
CA SER A 69 5.56 -5.96 23.09
C SER A 69 5.64 -4.47 22.77
N TYR A 70 5.24 -4.07 21.56
CA TYR A 70 5.21 -2.67 21.14
C TYR A 70 4.36 -1.81 22.08
N VAL A 71 3.14 -2.25 22.40
CA VAL A 71 2.25 -1.53 23.30
C VAL A 71 2.83 -1.46 24.72
N LEU A 72 3.34 -2.57 25.25
CA LEU A 72 3.92 -2.63 26.60
C LEU A 72 5.17 -1.76 26.73
N TYR A 73 6.03 -1.73 25.71
CA TYR A 73 7.17 -0.80 25.69
C TYR A 73 6.71 0.65 25.72
N LEU A 74 5.69 1.01 24.95
CA LEU A 74 5.20 2.38 24.96
C LEU A 74 4.54 2.77 26.28
N ILE A 75 3.90 1.83 26.99
CA ILE A 75 3.43 2.05 28.36
C ILE A 75 4.61 2.25 29.30
N ALA A 76 5.60 1.37 29.26
CA ALA A 76 6.80 1.45 30.11
C ALA A 76 7.62 2.72 29.86
N LEU A 77 7.63 3.23 28.63
CA LEU A 77 8.38 4.42 28.21
C LEU A 77 7.59 5.74 28.39
N GLN A 78 6.41 5.74 29.04
CA GLN A 78 5.71 7.00 29.33
C GLN A 78 6.54 8.02 30.15
N PRO A 79 7.39 7.63 31.13
CA PRO A 79 8.27 8.59 31.79
C PRO A 79 9.23 9.28 30.83
N VAL A 80 9.79 8.55 29.85
CA VAL A 80 10.63 9.12 28.79
C VAL A 80 9.84 10.12 27.97
N ARG A 81 8.57 9.85 27.67
CA ARG A 81 7.70 10.81 26.97
C ARG A 81 7.54 12.13 27.73
N VAL A 82 7.50 12.12 29.06
CA VAL A 82 7.35 13.34 29.86
C VAL A 82 8.67 14.13 29.90
N ILE A 83 9.81 13.43 30.01
CA ILE A 83 11.14 14.03 30.14
C ILE A 83 11.71 14.48 28.79
N ASP A 84 11.68 13.59 27.79
CA ASP A 84 12.18 13.82 26.43
C ASP A 84 11.21 13.26 25.39
N ARG A 85 10.29 14.13 24.96
CA ARG A 85 9.30 13.83 23.92
C ARG A 85 9.95 13.46 22.59
N LYS A 86 11.07 14.08 22.22
CA LYS A 86 11.74 13.83 20.93
C LYS A 86 12.31 12.41 20.93
N LEU A 87 12.99 12.02 22.00
CA LEU A 87 13.54 10.68 22.17
C LEU A 87 12.44 9.62 22.19
N PHE A 88 11.32 9.86 22.89
CA PHE A 88 10.20 8.91 22.90
C PHE A 88 9.67 8.59 21.50
N TRP A 89 9.40 9.61 20.67
CA TRP A 89 8.90 9.40 19.31
C TRP A 89 9.97 8.83 18.37
N TYR A 90 11.24 9.13 18.61
CA TYR A 90 12.35 8.47 17.93
C TYR A 90 12.32 6.95 18.20
N ILE A 91 12.28 6.53 19.47
CA ILE A 91 12.25 5.12 19.87
C ILE A 91 11.00 4.44 19.32
N GLU A 92 9.83 5.06 19.48
CA GLU A 92 8.56 4.55 18.97
C GLU A 92 8.61 4.31 17.46
N GLY A 93 9.13 5.27 16.69
CA GLY A 93 9.21 5.11 15.25
C GLY A 93 10.24 4.05 14.82
N VAL A 94 11.32 3.83 15.59
CA VAL A 94 12.25 2.70 15.34
C VAL A 94 11.51 1.37 15.53
N MET A 95 10.76 1.22 16.62
CA MET A 95 9.96 0.02 16.85
C MET A 95 8.86 -0.16 15.79
N PHE A 96 8.22 0.93 15.34
CA PHE A 96 7.26 0.91 14.24
C PHE A 96 7.90 0.41 12.94
N LYS A 97 9.11 0.90 12.60
CA LYS A 97 9.87 0.42 11.43
C LYS A 97 10.13 -1.10 11.50
N TRP A 98 10.47 -1.61 12.68
CA TRP A 98 10.68 -3.04 12.90
C TRP A 98 9.39 -3.84 12.71
N LEU A 99 8.29 -3.37 13.26
CA LEU A 99 6.98 -4.00 13.10
C LEU A 99 6.58 -4.08 11.62
N LEU A 100 6.77 -2.99 10.87
CA LEU A 100 6.50 -2.98 9.42
C LEU A 100 7.48 -3.87 8.63
N ALA A 101 8.71 -4.08 9.12
CA ALA A 101 9.66 -5.00 8.51
C ALA A 101 9.21 -6.46 8.68
N MET A 102 8.57 -6.79 9.81
CA MET A 102 7.95 -8.10 10.00
C MET A 102 6.79 -8.32 9.03
N VAL A 103 5.93 -7.33 8.81
CA VAL A 103 4.87 -7.40 7.79
C VAL A 103 5.47 -7.59 6.39
N ALA A 104 6.50 -6.82 6.05
CA ALA A 104 7.21 -6.96 4.77
C ALA A 104 7.83 -8.37 4.60
N SER A 105 8.31 -8.98 5.69
CA SER A 105 8.90 -10.32 5.67
C SER A 105 7.92 -11.41 5.25
N TRP A 106 6.60 -11.23 5.46
CA TRP A 106 5.59 -12.20 5.05
C TRP A 106 5.61 -12.37 3.52
N GLY A 107 5.53 -11.28 2.77
CA GLY A 107 5.60 -11.35 1.30
C GLY A 107 6.97 -11.76 0.80
N TRP A 108 8.04 -11.24 1.42
CA TRP A 108 9.42 -11.62 1.08
C TRP A 108 9.64 -13.13 1.15
N ALA A 109 9.21 -13.78 2.24
CA ALA A 109 9.31 -15.22 2.41
C ALA A 109 8.40 -16.03 1.47
N ALA A 110 7.42 -15.39 0.82
CA ALA A 110 6.60 -16.00 -0.24
C ALA A 110 7.17 -15.79 -1.66
N GLY A 111 8.25 -15.03 -1.81
CA GLY A 111 8.79 -14.65 -3.11
C GLY A 111 7.99 -13.52 -3.77
N TYR A 112 7.26 -12.72 -3.00
CA TYR A 112 6.65 -11.49 -3.49
C TYR A 112 7.65 -10.35 -3.30
N THR A 113 8.17 -9.83 -4.40
CA THR A 113 9.22 -8.81 -4.41
C THR A 113 8.75 -7.55 -5.11
N VAL A 114 9.52 -6.47 -4.97
CA VAL A 114 9.19 -5.18 -5.59
C VAL A 114 10.31 -4.73 -6.51
N VAL A 115 9.95 -4.15 -7.67
CA VAL A 115 10.87 -3.41 -8.53
C VAL A 115 10.41 -1.95 -8.60
N GLU A 116 11.34 -1.06 -8.33
CA GLU A 116 11.14 0.40 -8.33
C GLU A 116 11.58 1.00 -9.67
N TRP A 117 10.84 2.00 -10.13
CA TRP A 117 11.03 2.67 -11.43
C TRP A 117 10.88 4.19 -11.28
N GLY A 118 11.38 4.93 -12.26
CA GLY A 118 11.24 6.39 -12.29
C GLY A 118 12.24 7.09 -11.37
N ASP A 119 11.79 8.13 -10.67
CA ASP A 119 12.64 8.97 -9.83
C ASP A 119 13.15 8.24 -8.59
N ASN A 120 14.35 8.60 -8.12
CA ASN A 120 14.93 8.00 -6.92
C ASN A 120 14.43 8.70 -5.64
N VAL A 121 13.45 8.09 -4.97
CA VAL A 121 12.90 8.63 -3.71
C VAL A 121 13.89 8.63 -2.53
N HIS A 122 14.99 7.88 -2.60
CA HIS A 122 16.01 7.88 -1.54
C HIS A 122 16.66 9.26 -1.37
N SER A 123 16.78 10.06 -2.44
CA SER A 123 17.44 11.38 -2.35
C SER A 123 16.65 12.40 -1.53
N ILE A 124 15.36 12.16 -1.30
CA ILE A 124 14.47 13.04 -0.54
C ILE A 124 13.92 12.37 0.74
N SER A 125 14.48 11.22 1.14
CA SER A 125 13.95 10.42 2.25
C SER A 125 13.93 11.16 3.59
N GLU A 126 14.81 12.13 3.76
CA GLU A 126 14.95 12.91 5.00
C GLU A 126 14.15 14.22 5.00
N ASP A 127 13.54 14.59 3.87
CA ASP A 127 12.67 15.77 3.72
C ASP A 127 11.20 15.43 4.01
N GLU A 128 10.38 16.43 4.32
CA GLU A 128 8.93 16.22 4.44
C GLU A 128 8.28 16.08 3.06
N ALA A 129 7.42 15.06 2.90
CA ALA A 129 6.76 14.76 1.64
C ALA A 129 5.33 14.22 1.82
N VAL A 130 4.48 14.43 0.82
CA VAL A 130 3.18 13.74 0.70
C VAL A 130 3.27 12.76 -0.46
N MET A 131 3.03 11.49 -0.20
CA MET A 131 2.99 10.44 -1.22
C MET A 131 1.55 10.14 -1.64
N LEU A 132 1.24 10.33 -2.92
CA LEU A 132 -0.03 10.05 -3.55
C LEU A 132 0.07 8.75 -4.34
N VAL A 133 -0.73 7.76 -3.97
CA VAL A 133 -0.67 6.40 -4.53
C VAL A 133 -2.00 6.02 -5.17
N ASN A 134 -1.98 5.34 -6.32
CA ASN A 134 -3.16 4.63 -6.82
C ASN A 134 -3.51 3.45 -5.89
N HIS A 135 -4.75 2.99 -5.90
CA HIS A 135 -5.22 1.99 -4.95
C HIS A 135 -5.91 0.82 -5.65
N GLN A 136 -5.22 -0.30 -5.79
CA GLN A 136 -5.72 -1.50 -6.45
C GLN A 136 -6.22 -2.56 -5.45
N SER A 137 -5.52 -2.78 -4.34
CA SER A 137 -5.85 -3.83 -3.37
C SER A 137 -5.29 -3.56 -1.96
N THR A 138 -5.58 -4.46 -1.01
CA THR A 138 -4.97 -4.43 0.32
C THR A 138 -3.46 -4.70 0.29
N GLY A 139 -2.95 -5.37 -0.75
CA GLY A 139 -1.52 -5.62 -0.93
C GLY A 139 -0.69 -4.37 -1.22
N ASP A 140 -1.32 -3.25 -1.60
CA ASP A 140 -0.63 -1.98 -1.85
C ASP A 140 0.09 -1.49 -0.59
N VAL A 141 -0.58 -1.63 0.57
CA VAL A 141 -0.03 -1.25 1.86
C VAL A 141 1.19 -2.10 2.20
N CYS A 142 1.11 -3.42 2.04
CA CYS A 142 2.24 -4.32 2.26
C CYS A 142 3.40 -4.05 1.30
N THR A 143 3.09 -3.72 0.04
CA THR A 143 4.08 -3.33 -0.98
C THR A 143 4.85 -2.08 -0.55
N LEU A 144 4.14 -1.04 -0.08
CA LEU A 144 4.76 0.19 0.42
C LEU A 144 5.56 -0.03 1.72
N MET A 145 5.03 -0.85 2.63
CA MET A 145 5.75 -1.27 3.84
C MET A 145 7.05 -2.02 3.53
N MET A 146 7.14 -2.67 2.36
CA MET A 146 8.35 -3.34 1.89
C MET A 146 9.30 -2.37 1.18
N CYS A 147 8.84 -1.62 0.17
CA CYS A 147 9.73 -0.84 -0.69
C CYS A 147 10.31 0.42 -0.04
N LEU A 148 9.71 0.90 1.05
CA LEU A 148 10.22 2.05 1.78
C LEU A 148 11.25 1.67 2.87
N GLN A 149 11.48 0.38 3.15
CA GLN A 149 12.31 -0.05 4.29
C GLN A 149 13.77 0.42 4.26
N ASP A 150 14.33 0.51 3.06
CA ASP A 150 15.70 0.96 2.83
C ASP A 150 15.81 2.46 2.54
N LYS A 151 14.70 3.22 2.65
CA LYS A 151 14.66 4.67 2.39
C LYS A 151 14.87 5.46 3.68
N GLY A 152 16.04 5.31 4.30
CA GLY A 152 16.43 6.07 5.49
C GLY A 152 15.39 5.98 6.62
N THR A 153 14.92 7.14 7.09
CA THR A 153 13.94 7.26 8.17
C THR A 153 12.48 7.23 7.73
N VAL A 154 12.18 7.06 6.43
CA VAL A 154 10.80 7.15 5.89
C VAL A 154 9.82 6.26 6.66
N VAL A 155 10.13 4.97 6.84
CA VAL A 155 9.22 4.05 7.54
C VAL A 155 9.01 4.44 9.00
N ARG A 156 10.03 5.02 9.64
CA ARG A 156 9.98 5.49 11.03
C ARG A 156 9.10 6.74 11.19
N GLN A 157 9.01 7.56 10.14
CA GLN A 157 8.43 8.90 10.18
C GLN A 157 7.22 9.05 9.24
N MET A 158 6.68 7.97 8.69
CA MET A 158 5.48 8.04 7.84
C MET A 158 4.21 8.02 8.68
N MET A 159 3.16 8.66 8.17
CA MET A 159 1.80 8.63 8.72
C MET A 159 0.87 8.10 7.63
N TRP A 160 0.00 7.18 8.02
CA TRP A 160 -1.02 6.62 7.13
C TRP A 160 -2.34 7.37 7.24
N LEU A 161 -2.99 7.60 6.10
CA LEU A 161 -4.42 7.89 6.04
C LEU A 161 -5.16 6.63 5.59
N MET A 162 -5.97 6.07 6.50
CA MET A 162 -6.63 4.77 6.30
C MET A 162 -8.13 4.84 6.52
N ASP A 163 -8.87 3.90 5.94
CA ASP A 163 -10.29 3.75 6.23
C ASP A 163 -10.52 3.44 7.72
N HIS A 164 -11.55 4.05 8.31
CA HIS A 164 -11.95 3.86 9.71
C HIS A 164 -12.10 2.38 10.12
N ILE A 165 -12.50 1.48 9.22
CA ILE A 165 -12.63 0.05 9.53
C ILE A 165 -11.29 -0.56 10.02
N PHE A 166 -10.15 -0.06 9.53
CA PHE A 166 -8.83 -0.58 9.93
C PHE A 166 -8.52 -0.38 11.41
N LYS A 167 -9.18 0.57 12.09
CA LYS A 167 -9.03 0.81 13.53
C LYS A 167 -9.31 -0.43 14.38
N TYR A 168 -10.16 -1.34 13.89
CA TYR A 168 -10.55 -2.57 14.59
C TYR A 168 -9.67 -3.78 14.29
N THR A 169 -8.54 -3.58 13.61
CA THR A 169 -7.58 -4.64 13.30
C THR A 169 -6.38 -4.58 14.23
N ASN A 170 -5.59 -5.65 14.27
CA ASN A 170 -4.31 -5.68 14.99
C ASN A 170 -3.40 -4.51 14.58
N PHE A 171 -3.32 -4.23 13.28
CA PHE A 171 -2.57 -3.07 12.77
C PHE A 171 -3.21 -1.74 13.19
N GLY A 172 -4.54 -1.68 13.31
CA GLY A 172 -5.27 -0.51 13.79
C GLY A 172 -4.84 -0.03 15.17
N ILE A 173 -4.52 -0.94 16.09
CA ILE A 173 -3.97 -0.60 17.42
C ILE A 173 -2.61 0.09 17.28
N VAL A 174 -1.72 -0.49 16.48
CA VAL A 174 -0.39 0.08 16.21
C VAL A 174 -0.54 1.47 15.60
N SER A 175 -1.37 1.61 14.58
CA SER A 175 -1.66 2.86 13.89
C SER A 175 -2.24 3.95 14.80
N LEU A 176 -3.18 3.59 15.69
CA LEU A 176 -3.75 4.53 16.66
C LEU A 176 -2.66 5.09 17.60
N VAL A 177 -1.79 4.20 18.09
CA VAL A 177 -0.70 4.58 18.98
C VAL A 177 0.37 5.39 18.25
N HIS A 178 0.71 5.00 17.01
CA HIS A 178 1.62 5.72 16.12
C HIS A 178 1.13 7.13 15.82
N GLY A 179 -0.19 7.31 15.75
CA GLY A 179 -0.83 8.57 15.43
C GLY A 179 -1.20 8.69 13.95
N ASP A 180 -1.48 7.57 13.29
CA ASP A 180 -2.10 7.55 11.97
C ASP A 180 -3.52 8.12 12.02
N PHE A 181 -4.03 8.54 10.86
CA PHE A 181 -5.37 9.12 10.75
C PHE A 181 -6.35 8.14 10.09
N PHE A 182 -7.49 7.93 10.76
CA PHE A 182 -8.57 7.08 10.29
C PHE A 182 -9.71 7.93 9.72
N ILE A 183 -9.93 7.83 8.41
CA ILE A 183 -10.99 8.56 7.71
C ILE A 183 -12.24 7.70 7.55
N ARG A 184 -13.38 8.22 8.02
CA ARG A 184 -14.68 7.61 7.77
C ARG A 184 -15.18 7.97 6.37
N GLN A 185 -15.43 6.95 5.55
CA GLN A 185 -16.00 7.15 4.21
C GLN A 185 -17.50 7.47 4.27
N GLY A 186 -17.98 8.22 3.28
CA GLY A 186 -19.40 8.56 3.12
C GLY A 186 -19.63 10.06 2.93
N LYS A 187 -20.70 10.43 2.21
CA LYS A 187 -21.02 11.85 1.98
C LYS A 187 -21.32 12.59 3.28
N ALA A 188 -22.07 11.96 4.19
CA ALA A 188 -22.52 12.56 5.45
C ALA A 188 -21.37 12.96 6.40
N TYR A 189 -20.23 12.28 6.34
CA TYR A 189 -19.10 12.55 7.23
C TYR A 189 -18.00 13.37 6.57
N ARG A 190 -18.07 13.62 5.25
CA ARG A 190 -16.96 14.14 4.46
C ARG A 190 -16.36 15.41 5.05
N ASP A 191 -17.18 16.43 5.26
CA ASP A 191 -16.70 17.75 5.68
C ASP A 191 -16.16 17.71 7.12
N GLN A 192 -16.86 16.99 8.01
CA GLN A 192 -16.40 16.75 9.37
C GLN A 192 -15.03 16.04 9.40
N GLN A 193 -14.82 15.03 8.57
CA GLN A 193 -13.55 14.29 8.53
C GLN A 193 -12.39 15.17 8.03
N LEU A 194 -12.65 16.14 7.15
CA LEU A 194 -11.62 17.09 6.69
C LEU A 194 -11.20 18.04 7.80
N VAL A 195 -12.14 18.51 8.63
CA VAL A 195 -11.83 19.30 9.83
C VAL A 195 -11.00 18.48 10.82
N LEU A 196 -11.43 17.25 11.11
CA LEU A 196 -10.69 16.35 12.00
C LEU A 196 -9.29 16.02 11.49
N LEU A 197 -9.12 15.88 10.17
CA LEU A 197 -7.81 15.68 9.56
C LEU A 197 -6.90 16.88 9.80
N LYS A 198 -7.40 18.11 9.57
CA LYS A 198 -6.65 19.34 9.84
C LYS A 198 -6.17 19.38 11.30
N ASP A 199 -7.10 19.22 12.26
CA ASP A 199 -6.79 19.27 13.69
C ASP A 199 -5.76 18.20 14.09
N HIS A 200 -5.88 17.00 13.51
CA HIS A 200 -4.96 15.89 13.77
C HIS A 200 -3.55 16.18 13.23
N LEU A 201 -3.43 16.72 12.01
CA LEU A 201 -2.15 17.11 11.44
C LEU A 201 -1.49 18.20 12.29
N GLU A 202 -2.25 19.21 12.69
CA GLU A 202 -1.73 20.31 13.50
C GLU A 202 -1.20 19.83 14.86
N LYS A 203 -1.93 18.90 15.49
CA LYS A 203 -1.60 18.41 16.83
C LYS A 203 -0.53 17.34 16.86
N TYR A 204 -0.52 16.42 15.89
CA TYR A 204 0.27 15.18 15.99
C TYR A 204 1.33 14.98 14.91
N TYR A 205 1.25 15.61 13.74
CA TYR A 205 2.17 15.29 12.64
C TYR A 205 3.62 15.61 12.98
N ARG A 206 3.98 16.90 13.11
CA ARG A 206 5.35 17.31 13.46
C ARG A 206 5.71 17.01 14.91
N SER A 207 4.72 17.04 15.82
CA SER A 207 4.95 16.80 17.25
C SER A 207 5.29 15.34 17.59
N ARG A 208 5.04 14.41 16.66
CA ARG A 208 5.44 13.00 16.73
C ARG A 208 6.55 12.64 15.74
N ASP A 209 7.33 13.63 15.29
CA ASP A 209 8.46 13.42 14.37
C ASP A 209 8.06 12.75 13.04
N ARG A 210 6.87 13.07 12.50
CA ARG A 210 6.42 12.57 11.20
C ARG A 210 6.86 13.51 10.08
N LYS A 211 7.24 12.92 8.95
CA LYS A 211 7.72 13.61 7.75
C LYS A 211 7.02 13.18 6.47
N TRP A 212 6.48 11.97 6.41
CA TRP A 212 5.84 11.47 5.20
C TRP A 212 4.37 11.19 5.46
N ILE A 213 3.49 11.57 4.54
CA ILE A 213 2.08 11.18 4.58
C ILE A 213 1.80 10.28 3.40
N ILE A 214 1.29 9.07 3.66
CA ILE A 214 0.86 8.15 2.61
C ILE A 214 -0.65 8.27 2.42
N LEU A 215 -1.06 8.69 1.23
CA LEU A 215 -2.45 8.90 0.86
C LEU A 215 -2.79 8.12 -0.42
N PHE A 216 -4.00 7.55 -0.43
CA PHE A 216 -4.64 6.96 -1.60
C PHE A 216 -5.81 7.84 -2.07
N PRO A 217 -5.58 8.82 -2.98
CA PRO A 217 -6.58 9.82 -3.35
C PRO A 217 -7.85 9.24 -4.00
N GLU A 218 -7.79 8.03 -4.56
CA GLU A 218 -8.96 7.30 -5.09
C GLU A 218 -10.08 7.12 -4.04
N GLY A 219 -9.70 7.10 -2.76
CA GLY A 219 -10.63 6.97 -1.64
C GLY A 219 -11.29 5.60 -1.55
N GLY A 220 -10.64 4.56 -2.09
CA GLY A 220 -11.03 3.15 -2.04
C GLY A 220 -10.41 2.34 -3.16
N PHE A 221 -10.49 1.01 -3.07
CA PHE A 221 -9.93 0.11 -4.09
C PHE A 221 -10.59 0.32 -5.47
N LEU A 222 -9.77 0.30 -6.52
CA LEU A 222 -10.17 0.41 -7.92
C LEU A 222 -11.40 -0.45 -8.25
N ARG A 223 -11.38 -1.74 -7.90
CA ARG A 223 -12.50 -2.68 -8.16
C ARG A 223 -13.84 -2.20 -7.62
N LYS A 224 -13.84 -1.50 -6.48
CA LYS A 224 -15.07 -0.97 -5.84
C LYS A 224 -15.47 0.40 -6.37
N ARG A 225 -14.55 1.15 -6.97
CA ARG A 225 -14.72 2.57 -7.29
C ARG A 225 -14.85 2.84 -8.79
N ARG A 226 -14.30 1.98 -9.64
CA ARG A 226 -14.17 2.18 -11.09
C ARG A 226 -15.46 2.62 -11.77
N GLU A 227 -16.54 1.84 -11.62
CA GLU A 227 -17.82 2.14 -12.26
C GLU A 227 -18.37 3.51 -11.82
N THR A 228 -18.41 3.77 -10.51
CA THR A 228 -18.89 5.07 -9.98
C THR A 228 -18.02 6.24 -10.44
N SER A 229 -16.71 6.02 -10.57
CA SER A 229 -15.77 7.02 -11.08
C SER A 229 -16.00 7.30 -12.56
N GLN A 230 -16.23 6.28 -13.37
CA GLN A 230 -16.50 6.41 -14.81
C GLN A 230 -17.84 7.11 -15.08
N LEU A 231 -18.87 6.83 -14.27
CA LEU A 231 -20.15 7.55 -14.34
C LEU A 231 -19.97 9.04 -14.00
N TYR A 232 -19.19 9.34 -12.96
CA TYR A 232 -18.85 10.72 -12.63
C TYR A 232 -18.05 11.39 -13.75
N ALA A 233 -17.07 10.69 -14.34
CA ALA A 233 -16.29 11.22 -15.45
C ALA A 233 -17.17 11.57 -16.65
N LYS A 234 -18.06 10.66 -17.05
CA LYS A 234 -19.01 10.88 -18.14
C LYS A 234 -19.94 12.06 -17.88
N LYS A 235 -20.44 12.22 -16.65
CA LYS A 235 -21.33 13.33 -16.27
C LYS A 235 -20.64 14.69 -16.34
N ASN A 236 -19.34 14.75 -16.06
CA ASN A 236 -18.57 16.00 -15.98
C ASN A 236 -17.61 16.19 -17.16
N SER A 237 -17.77 15.41 -18.24
CA SER A 237 -16.91 15.49 -19.43
C SER A 237 -15.42 15.30 -19.13
N LEU A 238 -15.09 14.44 -18.16
CA LEU A 238 -13.72 14.10 -17.78
C LEU A 238 -13.24 12.81 -18.49
N PRO A 239 -11.92 12.57 -18.56
CA PRO A 239 -11.36 11.37 -19.18
C PRO A 239 -11.92 10.06 -18.60
N HIS A 240 -12.10 9.07 -19.47
CA HIS A 240 -12.47 7.72 -19.07
C HIS A 240 -11.22 6.95 -18.62
N LEU A 241 -11.17 6.54 -17.36
CA LEU A 241 -10.04 5.82 -16.76
C LEU A 241 -10.44 4.36 -16.44
N THR A 242 -9.57 3.41 -16.75
CA THR A 242 -9.82 1.96 -16.62
C THR A 242 -8.96 1.33 -15.53
N HIS A 243 -7.70 1.74 -15.43
CA HIS A 243 -6.68 1.20 -14.54
C HIS A 243 -6.51 1.98 -13.24
N VAL A 244 -7.07 3.19 -13.17
CA VAL A 244 -7.21 3.99 -11.94
C VAL A 244 -8.60 4.63 -11.86
N THR A 245 -8.91 5.28 -10.72
CA THR A 245 -10.09 6.15 -10.60
C THR A 245 -9.75 7.62 -10.45
N LEU A 246 -10.72 8.48 -10.75
CA LEU A 246 -10.56 9.92 -10.54
C LEU A 246 -10.35 10.20 -9.05
N PRO A 247 -9.27 10.91 -8.70
CA PRO A 247 -8.88 11.14 -7.32
C PRO A 247 -9.83 12.14 -6.64
N ARG A 248 -9.95 12.03 -5.33
CA ARG A 248 -10.67 12.99 -4.49
C ARG A 248 -9.71 14.08 -4.01
N LEU A 249 -10.14 15.33 -4.10
CA LEU A 249 -9.34 16.49 -3.73
C LEU A 249 -9.16 16.69 -2.21
N GLY A 250 -10.23 16.48 -1.44
CA GLY A 250 -10.36 17.05 -0.08
C GLY A 250 -9.19 16.75 0.85
N ALA A 251 -8.80 15.48 1.01
CA ALA A 251 -7.71 15.11 1.91
C ALA A 251 -6.36 15.69 1.45
N THR A 252 -6.06 15.60 0.15
CA THR A 252 -4.84 16.18 -0.45
C THR A 252 -4.77 17.67 -0.17
N GLN A 253 -5.85 18.42 -0.45
CA GLN A 253 -5.89 19.86 -0.26
C GLN A 253 -5.72 20.26 1.22
N VAL A 254 -6.41 19.57 2.14
CA VAL A 254 -6.26 19.82 3.58
C VAL A 254 -4.83 19.58 4.04
N ILE A 255 -4.19 18.49 3.61
CA ILE A 255 -2.81 18.18 3.97
C ILE A 255 -1.87 19.29 3.48
N LEU A 256 -1.92 19.62 2.18
CA LEU A 256 -1.02 20.62 1.59
C LEU A 256 -1.19 21.99 2.27
N ASN A 257 -2.44 22.46 2.42
CA ASN A 257 -2.73 23.74 3.05
C ASN A 257 -2.26 23.78 4.51
N THR A 258 -2.52 22.72 5.27
CA THR A 258 -2.19 22.68 6.72
C THR A 258 -0.69 22.70 6.92
N LEU A 259 0.06 21.83 6.22
CA LEU A 259 1.50 21.69 6.42
C LEU A 259 2.28 22.92 5.95
N LEU A 260 1.82 23.58 4.87
CA LEU A 260 2.39 24.83 4.37
C LEU A 260 2.02 26.03 5.23
N ALA A 261 0.77 26.14 5.69
CA ALA A 261 0.36 27.22 6.58
C ALA A 261 1.14 27.16 7.90
N GLN A 262 1.34 25.97 8.48
CA GLN A 262 2.16 25.81 9.67
C GLN A 262 3.64 26.19 9.43
N GLN A 263 4.15 25.98 8.22
CA GLN A 263 5.51 26.39 7.85
C GLN A 263 5.63 27.92 7.73
N GLN A 264 4.59 28.60 7.25
CA GLN A 264 4.54 30.07 7.14
C GLN A 264 4.27 30.76 8.48
N ASN A 265 3.39 30.18 9.31
CA ASN A 265 2.91 30.78 10.57
C ASN A 265 3.82 30.47 11.77
N GLY A 266 4.83 29.62 11.64
CA GLY A 266 5.66 29.27 12.79
C GLY A 266 6.94 28.49 12.50
N THR A 267 8.07 29.20 12.60
CA THR A 267 9.09 28.81 13.59
C THR A 267 8.88 29.64 14.86
N PRO A 268 8.11 29.18 15.87
CA PRO A 268 8.01 29.84 17.17
C PRO A 268 8.90 29.11 18.17
N THR A 269 10.21 29.39 18.15
CA THR A 269 11.13 29.29 19.31
C THR A 269 12.50 29.86 18.92
N ALA A 270 12.55 31.17 18.68
CA ALA A 270 13.79 31.93 18.84
C ALA A 270 13.94 32.27 20.33
N GLY A 271 14.27 31.24 21.12
CA GLY A 271 14.78 31.37 22.47
C GLY A 271 16.22 30.89 22.47
N ILE A 272 17.15 31.84 22.40
CA ILE A 272 18.59 31.78 22.66
C ILE A 272 19.16 30.36 22.89
N THR A 273 19.74 29.78 21.84
CA THR A 273 21.02 29.07 21.87
C THR A 273 21.40 28.73 20.43
N GLU A 274 22.57 29.21 19.99
CA GLU A 274 23.17 28.85 18.71
C GLU A 274 23.60 27.37 18.73
N VAL A 275 22.64 26.48 18.50
CA VAL A 275 22.93 25.15 17.96
C VAL A 275 22.50 25.20 16.51
N LYS A 276 23.40 24.83 15.59
CA LYS A 276 23.13 24.59 14.16
C LYS A 276 22.15 23.41 13.99
N GLU A 277 20.97 23.45 14.59
CA GLU A 277 19.87 22.58 14.23
C GLU A 277 19.45 22.97 12.81
N ARG A 278 19.60 22.05 11.86
CA ARG A 278 19.07 22.20 10.49
C ARG A 278 17.62 22.67 10.61
N LYS A 279 17.33 23.93 10.25
CA LYS A 279 15.96 24.45 10.16
C LYS A 279 15.12 23.40 9.42
N GLN A 280 14.11 22.84 10.07
CA GLN A 280 13.18 21.93 9.40
C GLN A 280 12.55 22.72 8.25
N LYS A 281 12.78 22.26 7.01
CA LYS A 281 12.35 22.98 5.81
C LYS A 281 10.82 22.94 5.61
N GLY A 282 10.08 22.24 6.46
CA GLY A 282 8.65 21.96 6.29
C GLY A 282 8.40 21.08 5.06
N LEU A 283 7.17 21.08 4.53
CA LEU A 283 6.78 20.26 3.38
C LEU A 283 7.57 20.70 2.14
N GLN A 284 8.29 19.78 1.49
CA GLN A 284 9.13 20.09 0.33
C GLN A 284 8.68 19.38 -0.96
N TRP A 285 8.02 18.22 -0.85
CA TRP A 285 7.81 17.34 -1.99
C TRP A 285 6.40 16.74 -2.02
N VAL A 286 5.87 16.55 -3.24
CA VAL A 286 4.78 15.62 -3.51
C VAL A 286 5.33 14.47 -4.33
N ILE A 287 5.21 13.25 -3.82
CA ILE A 287 5.65 12.03 -4.49
C ILE A 287 4.41 11.39 -5.09
N ASP A 288 4.41 11.21 -6.39
CA ASP A 288 3.37 10.48 -7.09
C ASP A 288 3.85 9.06 -7.38
N ALA A 289 3.24 8.06 -6.74
CA ALA A 289 3.62 6.66 -6.83
C ALA A 289 2.56 5.83 -7.55
N THR A 290 2.97 5.04 -8.54
CA THR A 290 2.08 4.16 -9.31
C THR A 290 2.45 2.72 -9.07
N ILE A 291 1.59 1.98 -8.37
CA ILE A 291 1.71 0.54 -8.16
C ILE A 291 1.04 -0.18 -9.32
N GLY A 292 1.79 -1.08 -9.97
CA GLY A 292 1.32 -1.97 -11.02
C GLY A 292 1.60 -3.42 -10.66
N TYR A 293 0.58 -4.26 -10.72
CA TYR A 293 0.70 -5.72 -10.56
C TYR A 293 0.72 -6.40 -11.92
N PRO A 294 1.56 -7.43 -12.14
CA PRO A 294 1.61 -8.15 -13.40
C PRO A 294 0.22 -8.61 -13.86
N ASN A 295 -0.04 -8.45 -15.16
CA ASN A 295 -1.32 -8.80 -15.81
C ASN A 295 -2.55 -8.08 -15.23
N ALA A 296 -2.38 -6.95 -14.53
CA ALA A 296 -3.47 -6.28 -13.79
C ALA A 296 -4.18 -7.22 -12.78
N HIS A 297 -3.43 -8.13 -12.14
CA HIS A 297 -3.94 -9.04 -11.11
C HIS A 297 -3.38 -8.70 -9.71
N PRO A 298 -3.95 -7.71 -9.01
CA PRO A 298 -3.52 -7.32 -7.66
C PRO A 298 -3.48 -8.49 -6.67
N ILE A 299 -2.53 -8.47 -5.75
CA ILE A 299 -2.46 -9.38 -4.61
C ILE A 299 -3.13 -8.75 -3.40
N ASP A 300 -3.87 -9.53 -2.64
CA ASP A 300 -4.44 -9.08 -1.36
C ASP A 300 -3.52 -9.47 -0.19
N ILE A 301 -3.83 -8.93 0.98
CA ILE A 301 -3.09 -9.23 2.21
C ILE A 301 -3.14 -10.73 2.59
N GLN A 302 -4.22 -11.44 2.23
CA GLN A 302 -4.33 -12.89 2.49
C GLN A 302 -3.32 -13.66 1.65
N THR A 303 -3.16 -13.30 0.38
CA THR A 303 -2.12 -13.81 -0.52
C THR A 303 -0.75 -13.58 0.11
N TRP A 304 -0.47 -12.35 0.57
CA TRP A 304 0.81 -12.00 1.22
C TRP A 304 1.12 -12.89 2.42
N ILE A 305 0.13 -13.13 3.28
CA ILE A 305 0.27 -13.95 4.49
C ILE A 305 0.44 -15.43 4.12
N LEU A 306 -0.54 -15.98 3.40
CA LEU A 306 -0.65 -17.42 3.15
C LEU A 306 0.32 -17.92 2.07
N GLY A 307 0.72 -17.06 1.13
CA GLY A 307 1.67 -17.42 0.07
C GLY A 307 1.13 -18.41 -0.96
N TYR A 308 -0.19 -18.41 -1.21
CA TYR A 308 -0.83 -19.39 -2.11
C TYR A 308 -0.74 -19.05 -3.60
N ARG A 309 -0.41 -17.81 -3.96
CA ARG A 309 -0.11 -17.42 -5.35
C ARG A 309 1.36 -17.63 -5.64
N GLN A 310 1.68 -17.90 -6.91
CA GLN A 310 3.05 -18.00 -7.38
C GLN A 310 3.84 -16.72 -7.06
N PRO A 311 5.16 -16.83 -6.78
CA PRO A 311 6.05 -15.68 -6.64
C PRO A 311 5.82 -14.66 -7.76
N THR A 312 5.76 -13.39 -7.39
CA THR A 312 5.43 -12.31 -8.33
C THR A 312 6.17 -11.05 -7.97
N VAL A 313 6.43 -10.23 -8.99
CA VAL A 313 7.10 -8.96 -8.84
C VAL A 313 6.06 -7.84 -8.96
N THR A 314 5.87 -7.06 -7.91
CA THR A 314 5.07 -5.83 -7.97
C THR A 314 5.97 -4.68 -8.43
N HIS A 315 5.45 -3.80 -9.27
CA HIS A 315 6.23 -2.68 -9.80
C HIS A 315 5.72 -1.37 -9.20
N VAL A 316 6.63 -0.51 -8.75
CA VAL A 316 6.28 0.83 -8.22
C VAL A 316 7.05 1.89 -9.00
N TYR A 317 6.32 2.78 -9.68
CA TYR A 317 6.89 3.90 -10.42
C TYR A 317 6.76 5.18 -9.62
N TYR A 318 7.85 5.92 -9.47
CA TYR A 318 7.89 7.18 -8.72
C TYR A 318 8.07 8.39 -9.64
N ARG A 319 7.36 9.47 -9.31
CA ARG A 319 7.58 10.82 -9.83
C ARG A 319 7.62 11.81 -8.67
N ILE A 320 8.60 12.69 -8.65
CA ILE A 320 8.82 13.62 -7.55
C ILE A 320 8.56 15.05 -8.05
N TYR A 321 7.69 15.77 -7.35
CA TYR A 321 7.36 17.15 -7.65
C TYR A 321 7.79 18.05 -6.48
N PRO A 322 8.61 19.09 -6.71
CA PRO A 322 8.82 20.14 -5.72
C PRO A 322 7.50 20.77 -5.34
N ILE A 323 7.28 21.05 -4.05
CA ILE A 323 6.02 21.64 -3.57
C ILE A 323 5.73 23.00 -4.21
N LYS A 324 6.77 23.75 -4.58
CA LYS A 324 6.66 25.03 -5.30
C LYS A 324 6.01 24.92 -6.69
N ASP A 325 6.03 23.73 -7.28
CA ASP A 325 5.47 23.46 -8.61
C ASP A 325 4.06 22.85 -8.52
N VAL A 326 3.55 22.66 -7.30
CA VAL A 326 2.20 22.15 -7.03
C VAL A 326 1.26 23.33 -6.78
N PRO A 327 0.18 23.49 -7.56
CA PRO A 327 -0.77 24.56 -7.35
C PRO A 327 -1.54 24.38 -6.04
N MET A 328 -1.81 25.49 -5.35
CA MET A 328 -2.52 25.52 -4.07
C MET A 328 -4.00 25.90 -4.20
N GLU A 329 -4.35 26.62 -5.28
CA GLU A 329 -5.73 26.99 -5.58
C GLU A 329 -6.57 25.75 -5.91
N THR A 330 -7.81 25.71 -5.41
CA THR A 330 -8.68 24.53 -5.42
C THR A 330 -8.88 23.93 -6.83
N GLU A 331 -9.20 24.77 -7.81
CA GLU A 331 -9.46 24.34 -9.18
C GLU A 331 -8.16 23.87 -9.85
N ALA A 332 -7.10 24.67 -9.77
CA ALA A 332 -5.80 24.32 -10.33
C ALA A 332 -5.20 23.05 -9.71
N LEU A 333 -5.37 22.84 -8.41
CA LEU A 333 -4.97 21.61 -7.72
C LEU A 333 -5.81 20.41 -8.16
N THR A 334 -7.11 20.60 -8.42
CA THR A 334 -7.97 19.56 -8.97
C THR A 334 -7.48 19.12 -10.34
N ASP A 335 -7.23 20.07 -11.24
CA ASP A 335 -6.75 19.79 -12.59
C ASP A 335 -5.36 19.15 -12.58
N TRP A 336 -4.46 19.64 -11.72
CA TRP A 336 -3.14 19.07 -11.52
C TRP A 336 -3.23 17.61 -11.04
N LEU A 337 -4.10 17.33 -10.07
CA LEU A 337 -4.29 16.00 -9.50
C LEU A 337 -4.96 15.04 -10.51
N TYR A 338 -5.95 15.51 -11.27
CA TYR A 338 -6.56 14.74 -12.36
C TYR A 338 -5.53 14.40 -13.43
N LYS A 339 -4.68 15.36 -13.82
CA LYS A 339 -3.59 15.12 -14.76
C LYS A 339 -2.63 14.04 -14.26
N ARG A 340 -2.29 14.02 -12.96
CA ARG A 340 -1.45 12.94 -12.40
C ARG A 340 -2.08 11.57 -12.61
N PHE A 341 -3.38 11.43 -12.38
CA PHE A 341 -4.09 10.16 -12.53
C PHE A 341 -4.33 9.75 -13.98
N VAL A 342 -4.52 10.71 -14.91
CA VAL A 342 -4.47 10.42 -16.35
C VAL A 342 -3.09 9.86 -16.73
N GLU A 343 -2.01 10.47 -16.25
CA GLU A 343 -0.67 9.95 -16.53
C GLU A 343 -0.44 8.57 -15.87
N LYS A 344 -1.07 8.26 -14.72
CA LYS A 344 -1.04 6.92 -14.13
C LYS A 344 -1.77 5.89 -15.00
N GLU A 345 -2.89 6.28 -15.60
CA GLU A 345 -3.63 5.44 -16.55
C GLU A 345 -2.72 5.02 -17.69
N ASP A 346 -2.03 5.99 -18.32
CA ASP A 346 -1.11 5.74 -19.43
C ASP A 346 0.08 4.86 -19.01
N LEU A 347 0.66 5.14 -17.83
CA LEU A 347 1.75 4.33 -17.27
C LEU A 347 1.33 2.87 -17.04
N LEU A 348 0.14 2.64 -16.50
CA LEU A 348 -0.37 1.31 -16.23
C LEU A 348 -0.78 0.58 -17.52
N ALA A 349 -1.39 1.27 -18.49
CA ALA A 349 -1.71 0.71 -19.80
C ALA A 349 -0.42 0.21 -20.49
N HIS A 350 0.60 1.06 -20.57
CA HIS A 350 1.90 0.67 -21.11
C HIS A 350 2.53 -0.52 -20.35
N PHE A 351 2.48 -0.49 -19.02
CA PHE A 351 3.01 -1.59 -18.20
C PHE A 351 2.28 -2.91 -18.43
N TYR A 352 0.95 -2.89 -18.58
CA TYR A 352 0.17 -4.11 -18.84
C TYR A 352 0.35 -4.65 -20.26
N GLU A 353 0.66 -3.79 -21.22
CA GLU A 353 0.97 -4.20 -22.61
C GLU A 353 2.40 -4.73 -22.76
N THR A 354 3.38 -4.13 -22.07
CA THR A 354 4.81 -4.38 -22.31
C THR A 354 5.52 -5.15 -21.19
N GLY A 355 4.94 -5.21 -20.00
CA GLY A 355 5.56 -5.78 -18.80
C GLY A 355 6.57 -4.86 -18.10
N ALA A 356 6.79 -3.64 -18.58
CA ALA A 356 7.70 -2.66 -17.98
C ALA A 356 7.10 -1.25 -18.00
N PHE A 357 7.51 -0.39 -17.07
CA PHE A 357 7.15 1.03 -17.15
C PHE A 357 7.99 1.73 -18.22
N PRO A 358 7.47 2.81 -18.85
CA PRO A 358 8.22 3.53 -19.87
C PRO A 358 9.40 4.29 -19.24
N PRO A 359 10.47 4.59 -20.02
CA PRO A 359 11.58 5.41 -19.55
C PRO A 359 11.13 6.84 -19.24
N LEU A 360 11.87 7.51 -18.36
CA LEU A 360 11.68 8.94 -18.10
C LEU A 360 11.86 9.75 -19.41
N LYS A 361 11.10 10.85 -19.55
CA LYS A 361 11.19 11.72 -20.72
C LYS A 361 12.64 12.20 -20.92
N GLY A 362 13.23 11.88 -22.07
CA GLY A 362 14.62 12.22 -22.41
C GLY A 362 15.66 11.14 -22.10
N GLN A 363 15.27 10.00 -21.54
CA GLN A 363 16.15 8.84 -21.36
C GLN A 363 15.84 7.74 -22.38
N SER A 364 16.89 7.14 -22.94
CA SER A 364 16.77 6.02 -23.90
C SER A 364 16.62 4.66 -23.23
N LYS A 365 16.95 4.55 -21.94
CA LYS A 365 16.89 3.30 -21.18
C LYS A 365 16.09 3.48 -19.90
N THR A 366 15.21 2.53 -19.62
CA THR A 366 14.46 2.50 -18.37
C THR A 366 15.36 2.01 -17.24
N SER A 367 15.63 2.85 -16.24
CA SER A 367 16.30 2.41 -15.02
C SER A 367 15.28 1.82 -14.05
N SER A 368 15.46 0.55 -13.72
CA SER A 368 14.71 -0.12 -12.65
C SER A 368 15.66 -0.58 -11.57
N ARG A 369 15.15 -0.65 -10.34
CA ARG A 369 15.89 -1.11 -9.18
C ARG A 369 15.09 -2.20 -8.49
N GLN A 370 15.66 -3.39 -8.39
CA GLN A 370 15.08 -4.42 -7.56
C GLN A 370 15.23 -4.01 -6.09
N MET A 371 14.12 -3.99 -5.37
CA MET A 371 14.13 -3.80 -3.94
C MET A 371 14.51 -5.10 -3.24
N THR A 372 15.45 -5.01 -2.29
CA THR A 372 15.92 -6.13 -1.49
C THR A 372 15.74 -5.85 -0.01
N LEU A 373 15.23 -6.83 0.74
CA LEU A 373 15.28 -6.81 2.19
C LEU A 373 16.50 -7.60 2.67
N SER A 374 17.22 -7.07 3.68
CA SER A 374 18.32 -7.80 4.28
C SER A 374 17.79 -8.96 5.13
N ASN A 375 18.12 -10.19 4.75
CA ASN A 375 17.74 -11.39 5.50
C ASN A 375 18.29 -11.36 6.93
N THR A 376 19.52 -10.88 7.11
CA THR A 376 20.13 -10.71 8.43
C THR A 376 19.34 -9.72 9.28
N TRP A 377 18.94 -8.58 8.69
CA TRP A 377 18.12 -7.60 9.39
C TRP A 377 16.75 -8.15 9.78
N LEU A 378 16.07 -8.82 8.85
CA LEU A 378 14.77 -9.45 9.12
C LEU A 378 14.88 -10.50 10.22
N PHE A 379 15.92 -11.34 10.19
CA PHE A 379 16.18 -12.31 11.24
C PHE A 379 16.34 -11.63 12.61
N LEU A 380 17.18 -10.59 12.69
CA LEU A 380 17.40 -9.84 13.95
C LEU A 380 16.10 -9.22 14.48
N VAL A 381 15.32 -8.56 13.62
CA VAL A 381 14.04 -7.96 13.98
C VAL A 381 13.06 -9.01 14.49
N GLN A 382 12.98 -10.17 13.82
CA GLN A 382 12.12 -11.27 14.25
C GLN A 382 12.58 -11.83 15.60
N SER A 383 13.87 -12.13 15.77
CA SER A 383 14.43 -12.62 17.03
C SER A 383 14.16 -11.66 18.19
N LEU A 384 14.35 -10.36 17.99
CA LEU A 384 14.06 -9.34 19.00
C LEU A 384 12.57 -9.33 19.39
N ALA A 385 11.65 -9.50 18.42
CA ALA A 385 10.23 -9.58 18.69
C ALA A 385 9.85 -10.77 19.59
N PHE A 386 10.38 -11.95 19.27
CA PHE A 386 10.13 -13.16 20.05
C PHE A 386 10.76 -13.10 21.44
N LEU A 387 12.01 -12.63 21.54
CA LEU A 387 12.68 -12.43 22.83
C LEU A 387 11.94 -11.42 23.69
N SER A 388 11.49 -10.30 23.10
CA SER A 388 10.68 -9.31 23.80
C SER A 388 9.34 -9.88 24.26
N GLY A 389 8.65 -10.65 23.42
CA GLY A 389 7.38 -11.28 23.80
C GLY A 389 7.56 -12.23 24.97
N TYR A 390 8.61 -13.04 24.95
CA TYR A 390 8.95 -13.94 26.05
C TYR A 390 9.30 -13.19 27.34
N MET A 391 10.12 -12.13 27.25
CA MET A 391 10.45 -11.27 28.39
C MET A 391 9.18 -10.69 29.03
N TRP A 392 8.25 -10.13 28.24
CA TRP A 392 7.01 -9.57 28.75
C TRP A 392 6.11 -10.64 29.39
N TYR A 393 6.04 -11.83 28.80
CA TYR A 393 5.34 -12.96 29.40
C TYR A 393 5.88 -13.29 30.80
N CYS A 394 7.20 -13.43 30.94
CA CYS A 394 7.83 -13.70 32.24
C CYS A 394 7.56 -12.60 33.27
N LEU A 395 7.64 -11.33 32.87
CA LEU A 395 7.36 -10.20 33.76
C LEU A 395 5.90 -10.19 34.24
N LEU A 396 4.95 -10.40 33.33
CA LEU A 396 3.52 -10.44 33.66
C LEU A 396 3.18 -11.65 34.53
N GLN A 397 3.77 -12.81 34.26
CA GLN A 397 3.60 -14.01 35.07
C GLN A 397 4.13 -13.80 36.50
N TYR A 398 5.32 -13.22 36.65
CA TYR A 398 5.89 -12.90 37.96
C TYR A 398 5.00 -11.93 38.75
N PHE A 399 4.50 -10.89 38.08
CA PHE A 399 3.58 -9.93 38.70
C PHE A 399 2.27 -10.59 39.13
N TYR A 400 1.71 -11.49 38.31
CA TYR A 400 0.51 -12.25 38.63
C TYR A 400 0.70 -13.11 39.88
N GLN A 401 1.79 -13.89 39.94
CA GLN A 401 2.12 -14.74 41.10
C GLN A 401 2.44 -13.96 42.37
N SER A 402 2.86 -12.70 42.23
CA SER A 402 3.15 -11.84 43.39
C SER A 402 1.88 -11.20 43.97
N LEU A 403 0.80 -11.12 43.19
CA LEU A 403 -0.44 -10.44 43.58
C LEU A 403 -1.59 -11.40 43.93
N PHE A 404 -1.59 -12.59 43.35
CA PHE A 404 -2.60 -13.64 43.54
C PHE A 404 -1.90 -14.95 43.89
#